data_AF-A0A564MP57-F1
#
_entry.id   AF-A0A564MP57-F1
#
_cell.length_a   1.000
_cell.length_b   1.000
_cell.length_c   1.000
_cell.angle_alpha   90.00
_cell.angle_beta   90.00
_cell.angle_gamma   90.00
#
_symmetry.space_group_name_H-M   'P 1'
#
loop_
_entity.id
_entity.type
_entity.pdbx_description
1 polymer ?
#
loop_
_entity_poly.entity_id
_entity_poly.type
_entity_poly.pdbx_seq_one_letter_code
_entity_poly.pdbx_strand_id
1 'polypeptide(L)'
;MKKNIIAMLLAMTTVFPACASVVITGTRVIYPATEREVTVKMENKGSSPVLIQSWVDNGDPASTPDTATAPFLLTPPINRVNAGKGQTLRIRFTGETLPQDKESVFLS
;
A
#
# COMPACT_ATOMS: atom_id res chain seq x y z
N MET A 1 -21.94 1.92 -41.89
CA MET A 1 -22.47 2.84 -40.86
C MET A 1 -23.16 2.10 -39.70
N LYS A 2 -24.24 1.31 -39.92
CA LYS A 2 -24.95 0.60 -38.83
C LYS A 2 -24.09 -0.36 -37.99
N LYS A 3 -23.17 -1.11 -38.62
CA LYS A 3 -22.24 -2.02 -37.93
C LYS A 3 -21.27 -1.29 -36.98
N ASN A 4 -20.86 -0.07 -37.35
CA ASN A 4 -19.99 0.76 -36.53
C ASN A 4 -20.74 1.34 -35.33
N ILE A 5 -22.04 1.66 -35.48
CA ILE A 5 -22.90 2.11 -34.37
C ILE A 5 -23.12 0.99 -33.36
N ILE A 6 -23.37 -0.24 -33.82
CA ILE A 6 -23.52 -1.41 -32.93
C ILE A 6 -22.21 -1.70 -32.19
N ALA A 7 -21.07 -1.64 -32.88
CA ALA A 7 -19.77 -1.80 -32.25
C ALA A 7 -19.48 -0.72 -31.20
N MET A 8 -19.90 0.53 -31.46
CA MET A 8 -19.73 1.65 -30.52
C MET A 8 -20.65 1.53 -29.29
N LEU A 9 -21.89 1.07 -29.46
CA LEU A 9 -22.81 0.78 -28.36
C LEU A 9 -22.30 -0.35 -27.46
N LEU A 10 -21.75 -1.40 -28.07
CA LEU A 10 -21.19 -2.55 -27.34
C LEU A 10 -19.89 -2.19 -26.59
N ALA A 11 -19.10 -1.24 -27.10
CA ALA A 11 -17.92 -0.73 -26.42
C ALA A 11 -18.25 0.15 -25.19
N MET A 12 -19.46 0.72 -25.12
CA MET A 12 -19.88 1.53 -23.97
C MET A 12 -20.34 0.69 -22.75
N THR A 13 -20.60 -0.61 -22.91
CA THR A 13 -21.06 -1.47 -21.81
C THR A 13 -19.93 -2.09 -20.99
N THR A 14 -18.66 -1.85 -21.32
CA THR A 14 -17.50 -2.49 -20.68
C THR A 14 -16.84 -1.65 -19.57
N VAL A 15 -17.43 -0.53 -19.17
CA VAL A 15 -16.85 0.34 -18.14
C VAL A 15 -17.29 -0.14 -16.75
N PHE A 16 -16.42 -0.91 -16.08
CA PHE A 16 -16.60 -1.28 -14.68
C PHE A 16 -15.86 -0.29 -13.76
N PRO A 17 -16.49 0.21 -12.69
CA PRO A 17 -15.80 1.04 -11.71
C PRO A 17 -14.79 0.19 -10.92
N ALA A 18 -13.61 0.75 -10.67
CA ALA A 18 -12.68 0.18 -9.71
C ALA A 18 -13.19 0.45 -8.28
N CYS A 19 -13.36 -0.60 -7.48
CA CYS A 19 -13.76 -0.48 -6.08
C CYS A 19 -12.52 -0.61 -5.18
N ALA A 20 -12.15 0.48 -4.49
CA ALA A 20 -11.13 0.47 -3.45
C ALA A 20 -11.79 0.56 -2.07
N SER A 21 -11.31 -0.23 -1.11
CA SER A 21 -11.88 -0.28 0.25
C SER A 21 -10.95 0.28 1.32
N VAL A 22 -9.63 0.28 1.10
CA VAL A 22 -8.64 0.71 2.11
C VAL A 22 -8.12 2.10 1.77
N VAL A 23 -8.18 3.00 2.74
CA VAL A 23 -7.58 4.35 2.67
C VAL A 23 -6.39 4.41 3.62
N ILE A 24 -5.23 4.81 3.11
CA ILE A 24 -4.01 5.03 3.88
C ILE A 24 -3.90 6.53 4.18
N THR A 25 -3.57 6.88 5.42
CA THR A 25 -3.38 8.28 5.82
C THR A 25 -2.03 8.79 5.33
N GLY A 26 -2.07 9.78 4.45
CA GLY A 26 -0.87 10.33 3.81
C GLY A 26 -0.51 9.59 2.51
N THR A 27 0.39 10.19 1.74
CA THR A 27 0.89 9.65 0.46
C THR A 27 2.36 9.22 0.53
N ARG A 28 3.01 9.46 1.67
CA ARG A 28 4.39 9.08 1.97
C ARG A 28 4.58 8.96 3.47
N VAL A 29 5.60 8.21 3.87
CA VAL A 29 6.07 8.12 5.25
C VAL A 29 7.48 8.69 5.29
N ILE A 30 7.70 9.71 6.12
CA ILE A 30 9.05 10.18 6.43
C ILE A 30 9.46 9.48 7.73
N TYR A 31 10.59 8.78 7.70
CA TYR A 31 11.15 8.09 8.86
C TYR A 31 12.37 8.89 9.36
N PRO A 32 12.25 9.68 10.44
CA PRO A 32 13.40 10.38 11.00
C PRO A 32 14.40 9.38 11.60
N ALA A 33 15.69 9.55 11.32
CA ALA A 33 16.74 8.63 11.79
C ALA A 33 16.83 8.50 13.32
N THR A 34 16.36 9.51 14.06
CA THR A 34 16.33 9.52 15.53
C THR A 34 15.15 8.74 16.11
N GLU A 35 14.16 8.39 15.31
CA GLU A 35 12.96 7.70 15.78
C GLU A 35 13.12 6.18 15.74
N ARG A 36 12.61 5.53 16.79
CA ARG A 36 12.64 4.07 16.89
C ARG A 36 11.61 3.40 15.97
N GLU A 37 10.52 4.10 15.69
CA GLU A 37 9.41 3.63 14.86
C GLU A 37 8.54 4.81 14.43
N VAL A 38 7.79 4.62 13.36
CA VAL A 38 6.71 5.53 12.94
C VAL A 38 5.43 4.74 12.72
N THR A 39 4.30 5.43 12.69
CA THR A 39 2.99 4.79 12.50
C THR A 39 2.24 5.35 11.31
N VAL A 40 1.55 4.47 10.58
CA VAL A 40 0.63 4.81 9.50
C VAL A 40 -0.76 4.36 9.88
N LYS A 41 -1.74 5.26 9.75
CA LYS A 41 -3.15 4.94 9.97
C LYS A 41 -3.81 4.54 8.65
N MET A 42 -4.56 3.45 8.69
CA MET A 42 -5.33 2.95 7.55
C MET A 42 -6.77 2.75 7.98
N GLU A 43 -7.71 2.85 7.05
CA GLU A 43 -9.13 2.65 7.30
C GLU A 43 -9.77 1.82 6.20
N ASN A 44 -10.55 0.82 6.57
CA ASN A 44 -11.42 0.13 5.63
C ASN A 44 -12.75 0.91 5.49
N LYS A 45 -12.85 1.72 4.44
CA LYS A 45 -14.08 2.43 4.04
C LYS A 45 -15.02 1.59 3.17
N GLY A 46 -14.65 0.34 2.87
CA GLY A 46 -15.53 -0.62 2.20
C GLY A 46 -16.63 -1.14 3.12
N SER A 47 -17.61 -1.81 2.51
CA SER A 47 -18.77 -2.41 3.21
C SER A 47 -18.51 -3.82 3.74
N SER A 48 -17.34 -4.41 3.47
CA SER A 48 -16.98 -5.78 3.84
C SER A 48 -15.64 -5.82 4.57
N PRO A 49 -15.40 -6.80 5.46
CA PRO A 49 -14.08 -7.01 6.06
C PRO A 49 -13.02 -7.31 4.99
N VAL A 50 -11.80 -6.81 5.21
CA VAL A 50 -10.64 -7.04 4.32
C VAL A 50 -9.47 -7.61 5.10
N LEU A 51 -8.58 -8.33 4.42
CA LEU A 51 -7.25 -8.66 4.92
C LEU A 51 -6.25 -7.66 4.31
N ILE A 52 -5.43 -7.07 5.16
CA ILE A 52 -4.33 -6.18 4.77
C ILE A 52 -3.04 -6.93 5.05
N GLN A 53 -2.19 -7.06 4.04
CA GLN A 53 -0.82 -7.56 4.15
C GLN A 53 0.12 -6.41 3.78
N SER A 54 1.22 -6.25 4.52
CA SER A 54 2.08 -5.08 4.37
C SER A 54 3.56 -5.44 4.46
N TRP A 55 4.34 -4.95 3.50
CA TRP A 55 5.79 -5.06 3.40
C TRP A 55 6.36 -3.78 2.78
N VAL A 56 7.68 -3.63 2.81
CA VAL A 56 8.41 -2.56 2.12
C VAL A 56 9.39 -3.23 1.19
N ASP A 57 9.40 -2.84 -0.08
CA ASP A 57 10.39 -3.30 -1.05
C ASP A 57 11.60 -2.35 -1.11
N ASN A 58 12.66 -2.79 -1.78
CA ASN A 58 13.89 -2.03 -1.97
C ASN A 58 14.17 -1.79 -3.47
N GLY A 59 13.22 -1.20 -4.19
CA GLY A 59 13.40 -0.87 -5.61
C GLY A 59 12.96 -1.97 -6.58
N ASP A 60 12.29 -3.02 -6.07
CA ASP A 60 11.80 -4.14 -6.88
C ASP A 60 10.25 -4.18 -6.84
N PRO A 61 9.57 -3.74 -7.91
CA PRO A 61 8.11 -3.80 -8.01
C PRO A 61 7.52 -5.22 -7.97
N ALA A 62 8.33 -6.25 -8.22
CA ALA A 62 7.92 -7.65 -8.13
C ALA A 62 8.12 -8.24 -6.74
N SER A 63 8.65 -7.46 -5.78
CA SER A 63 8.86 -7.90 -4.41
C SER A 63 7.55 -8.28 -3.74
N THR A 64 7.55 -9.43 -3.07
CA THR A 64 6.42 -9.95 -2.30
C THR A 64 6.76 -9.87 -0.81
N PRO A 65 5.78 -10.09 0.09
CA PRO A 65 6.02 -10.23 1.52
C PRO A 65 7.15 -11.22 1.87
N ASP A 66 7.34 -12.26 1.06
CA ASP A 66 8.34 -13.31 1.31
C ASP A 66 9.73 -12.97 0.74
N THR A 67 9.79 -12.08 -0.25
CA THR A 67 11.04 -11.67 -0.93
C THR A 67 11.49 -10.26 -0.58
N ALA A 68 10.74 -9.54 0.24
CA ALA A 68 11.06 -8.20 0.69
C ALA A 68 12.37 -8.16 1.48
N THR A 69 13.33 -7.37 1.00
CA THR A 69 14.67 -7.22 1.60
C THR A 69 14.89 -5.85 2.23
N ALA A 70 13.92 -4.94 2.17
CA ALA A 70 14.08 -3.62 2.76
C ALA A 70 14.31 -3.72 4.28
N PRO A 71 15.11 -2.82 4.86
CA PRO A 71 15.48 -2.85 6.28
C PRO A 71 14.37 -2.31 7.19
N PHE A 72 13.12 -2.74 6.97
CA PHE A 72 11.95 -2.32 7.74
C PHE A 72 11.12 -3.52 8.21
N LEU A 73 10.74 -3.48 9.48
CA LEU A 73 9.76 -4.39 10.06
C LEU A 73 8.42 -3.67 10.20
N LEU A 74 7.37 -4.28 9.62
CA LEU A 74 6.00 -3.78 9.66
C LEU A 74 5.16 -4.63 10.61
N THR A 75 4.40 -3.98 11.50
CA THR A 75 3.60 -4.67 12.53
C THR A 75 2.18 -4.08 12.65
N PRO A 76 1.12 -4.91 12.58
CA PRO A 76 1.14 -6.33 12.19
C PRO A 76 1.43 -6.49 10.68
N PRO A 77 2.10 -7.57 10.25
CA PRO A 77 2.37 -7.81 8.81
C PRO A 77 1.14 -8.29 8.04
N ILE A 78 0.18 -8.92 8.74
CA ILE A 78 -1.14 -9.28 8.22
C ILE A 78 -2.21 -8.96 9.27
N ASN A 79 -3.31 -8.34 8.86
CA ASN A 79 -4.42 -8.06 9.75
C ASN A 79 -5.77 -8.03 9.03
N ARG A 80 -6.82 -8.50 9.72
CA ARG A 80 -8.20 -8.38 9.26
C ARG A 80 -8.81 -7.07 9.77
N VAL A 81 -9.33 -6.24 8.88
CA VAL A 81 -9.97 -4.97 9.22
C VAL A 81 -11.44 -5.01 8.80
N ASN A 82 -12.35 -4.93 9.79
CA ASN A 82 -13.79 -4.89 9.53
C ASN A 82 -14.21 -3.60 8.81
N ALA A 83 -15.39 -3.62 8.19
CA ALA A 83 -15.98 -2.45 7.53
C ALA A 83 -16.09 -1.24 8.49
N GLY A 84 -15.69 -0.06 8.01
CA GLY A 84 -15.70 1.20 8.76
C GLY A 84 -14.72 1.25 9.93
N LYS A 85 -13.74 0.34 10.00
CA LYS A 85 -12.74 0.31 11.08
C LYS A 85 -11.37 0.76 10.61
N GLY A 86 -10.68 1.45 11.50
CA GLY A 86 -9.28 1.84 11.35
C GLY A 86 -8.32 0.77 11.85
N GLN A 87 -7.11 0.79 11.33
CA GLN A 87 -5.96 0.02 11.78
C GLN A 87 -4.73 0.92 11.81
N THR A 88 -3.85 0.70 12.80
CA THR A 88 -2.53 1.35 12.83
C THR A 88 -1.47 0.32 12.45
N LEU A 89 -0.64 0.66 11.47
CA LEU A 89 0.56 -0.06 11.08
C LEU A 89 1.78 0.64 11.68
N ARG A 90 2.64 -0.12 12.33
CA ARG A 90 3.91 0.36 12.90
C ARG A 90 5.05 -0.06 11.99
N ILE A 91 5.95 0.87 11.68
CA ILE A 91 7.10 0.68 10.82
C ILE A 91 8.34 0.95 11.67
N ARG A 92 9.27 -0.01 11.70
CA ARG A 92 10.53 0.09 12.45
C ARG A 92 11.71 -0.23 11.54
N PHE A 93 12.73 0.62 11.55
CA PHE A 93 13.98 0.35 10.84
C PHE A 93 14.78 -0.76 11.55
N THR A 94 15.35 -1.69 10.79
CA THR A 94 16.07 -2.88 11.32
C THR A 94 17.58 -2.71 11.38
N GLY A 95 18.15 -1.62 10.86
CA GLY A 95 19.54 -1.21 11.14
C GLY A 95 20.55 -1.44 10.02
N GLU A 96 20.19 -1.20 8.76
CA GLU A 96 21.15 -1.19 7.64
C GLU A 96 22.01 0.09 7.63
N THR A 97 23.23 0.01 7.11
CA THR A 97 24.10 1.19 6.94
C THR A 97 23.57 2.04 5.79
N LEU A 98 23.07 3.24 6.11
CA LEU A 98 22.61 4.22 5.12
C LEU A 98 23.55 5.43 5.03
N PRO A 99 23.59 6.11 3.87
CA PRO A 99 24.25 7.41 3.74
C PRO A 99 23.74 8.40 4.80
N GLN A 100 24.65 9.14 5.44
CA GLN A 100 24.32 10.08 6.52
C GLN A 100 24.15 11.53 6.02
N ASP A 101 24.47 11.77 4.76
CA ASP A 101 24.48 13.07 4.09
C ASP A 101 23.31 13.28 3.13
N LYS A 102 22.45 12.26 2.97
CA LYS A 102 21.28 12.29 2.09
C LYS A 102 20.18 11.37 2.58
N GLU A 103 18.97 11.59 2.08
CA GLU A 103 17.85 10.69 2.30
C GLU A 103 18.01 9.40 1.48
N SER A 104 17.44 8.31 2.00
CA SER A 104 17.28 7.04 1.28
C SER A 104 15.79 6.79 1.05
N VAL A 105 15.44 6.38 -0.17
CA VAL A 105 14.06 6.08 -0.57
C VAL A 105 13.93 4.57 -0.72
N PHE A 106 12.91 4.03 -0.09
CA PHE A 106 12.49 2.64 -0.18
C PHE A 106 11.05 2.62 -0.70
N LEU A 107 10.65 1.52 -1.34
CA LEU A 107 9.47 1.38 -2.21
C LEU A 107 9.70 1.85 -3.66
N SER A 108 9.31 1.02 -4.64
CA SER A 108 9.35 1.30 -6.09
C SER A 108 7.99 1.54 -6.73
#